data_AF-A0A2V8QFR4-F1
#
_entry.id   AF-A0A2V8QFR4-F1
#
_cell.length_a   1.000
_cell.length_b   1.000
_cell.length_c   1.000
_cell.angle_alpha   90.00
_cell.angle_beta   90.00
_cell.angle_gamma   90.00
#
_symmetry.space_group_name_H-M   'P 1'
#
loop_
_entity.id
_entity.type
_entity.pdbx_description
1 polymer ?
#
loop_
_entity_poly.entity_id
_entity_poly.type
_entity_poly.pdbx_seq_one_letter_code
_entity_poly.pdbx_strand_id
1 'polypeptide(L)'
;MKQITLACFFALALAGGATARLQAQPRTSTPVQETDDEYKVTTYKKFVDNREPYPAIAYEEAKRYMAKYGKEDDQYTRYLRDWIKAYEEDARAVRLAAERADREQQLLGSFTQKDYAKA
;
A
#
# COMPACT_ATOMS: atom_id res chain seq x y z
N MET A 1 8.04 29.40 26.67
CA MET A 1 9.24 28.74 27.22
C MET A 1 9.15 28.65 28.73
N LYS A 2 8.89 27.47 29.30
CA LYS A 2 9.40 27.02 30.60
C LYS A 2 8.88 25.62 30.96
N GLN A 3 9.85 24.70 31.03
CA GLN A 3 9.99 23.57 31.96
C GLN A 3 8.97 22.42 31.92
N ILE A 4 9.50 21.28 31.46
CA ILE A 4 9.00 19.91 31.63
C ILE A 4 9.09 19.54 33.12
N THR A 5 8.05 18.93 33.68
CA THR A 5 8.19 18.12 34.89
C THR A 5 7.29 16.89 34.78
N LEU A 6 7.96 15.77 34.57
CA LEU A 6 7.44 14.41 34.58
C LEU A 6 7.12 14.01 36.02
N ALA A 7 5.90 13.58 36.31
CA ALA A 7 5.58 12.85 37.54
C ALA A 7 4.48 11.82 37.28
N CYS A 8 4.89 10.56 37.26
CA CYS A 8 4.03 9.39 37.22
C CYS A 8 3.13 9.34 38.46
N PHE A 9 1.81 9.23 38.26
CA PHE A 9 0.92 8.69 39.28
C PHE A 9 0.03 7.61 38.64
N PHE A 10 0.53 6.37 38.73
CA PHE A 10 -0.27 5.16 38.58
C PHE A 10 -1.20 5.09 39.79
N ALA A 11 -2.47 5.46 39.61
CA ALA A 11 -3.50 5.25 40.61
C ALA A 11 -4.32 4.01 40.24
N LEU A 12 -3.98 2.92 40.92
CA LEU A 12 -4.71 1.67 40.99
C LEU A 12 -6.09 1.91 41.61
N ALA A 13 -7.16 1.71 40.85
CA ALA A 13 -8.53 1.64 41.37
C ALA A 13 -9.05 0.20 41.23
N LEU A 14 -8.87 -0.58 42.30
CA LEU A 14 -9.54 -1.86 42.51
C LEU A 14 -10.88 -1.61 43.22
N ALA A 15 -11.96 -2.21 42.70
CA ALA A 15 -13.03 -2.94 43.43
C ALA A 15 -14.48 -2.63 42.99
N GLY A 16 -15.24 -3.73 42.82
CA GLY A 16 -16.70 -3.78 42.65
C GLY A 16 -17.12 -4.07 41.21
N GLY A 17 -17.70 -5.20 40.79
CA GLY A 17 -18.44 -6.24 41.51
C GLY A 17 -19.73 -6.50 40.71
N ALA A 18 -19.75 -7.52 39.84
CA ALA A 18 -20.97 -8.13 39.32
C ALA A 18 -20.62 -9.42 38.55
N THR A 19 -21.09 -10.54 39.09
CA THR A 19 -21.04 -11.86 38.47
C THR A 19 -21.92 -11.92 37.22
N ALA A 20 -21.37 -11.60 36.06
CA ALA A 20 -21.92 -12.05 34.79
C ALA A 20 -21.27 -13.40 34.45
N ARG A 21 -22.08 -14.46 34.42
CA ARG A 21 -21.64 -15.76 33.88
C ARG A 21 -21.21 -15.53 32.43
N LEU A 22 -19.90 -15.53 32.18
CA LEU A 22 -19.37 -15.68 30.83
C LEU A 22 -19.78 -17.07 30.33
N GLN A 23 -20.86 -17.13 29.55
CA GLN A 23 -21.04 -18.21 28.61
C GLN A 23 -19.83 -18.15 27.68
N ALA A 24 -18.91 -19.10 27.85
CA ALA A 24 -17.86 -19.36 26.91
C ALA A 24 -18.52 -19.78 25.59
N GLN A 25 -18.79 -18.81 24.73
CA GLN A 25 -19.08 -19.06 23.34
C GLN A 25 -17.85 -19.78 22.78
N PRO A 26 -17.96 -21.03 22.29
CA PRO A 26 -16.87 -21.63 21.57
C PRO A 26 -16.71 -20.79 20.31
N ARG A 27 -15.74 -19.86 20.35
CA ARG A 27 -15.17 -19.35 19.12
C ARG A 27 -14.59 -20.59 18.47
N THR A 28 -15.16 -21.01 17.36
CA THR A 28 -14.45 -21.77 16.36
C THR A 28 -13.24 -20.93 15.97
N SER A 29 -12.19 -21.00 16.79
CA SER A 29 -10.84 -20.66 16.40
C SER A 29 -10.47 -21.72 15.39
N THR A 30 -10.84 -21.47 14.13
CA THR A 30 -10.07 -21.97 12.99
C THR A 30 -8.61 -21.76 13.39
N PRO A 31 -7.74 -22.77 13.34
CA PRO A 31 -6.33 -22.57 13.61
C PRO A 31 -5.84 -21.62 12.51
N VAL A 32 -5.78 -20.33 12.81
CA VAL A 32 -5.04 -19.36 12.01
C VAL A 32 -3.62 -19.86 12.11
N GLN A 33 -3.16 -20.47 11.03
CA GLN A 33 -1.86 -21.11 10.96
C GLN A 33 -0.83 -19.99 11.11
N GLU A 34 0.12 -20.15 12.03
CA GLU A 34 1.24 -19.21 12.25
C GLU A 34 1.98 -18.86 10.95
N THR A 35 1.91 -19.74 9.95
CA THR A 35 2.44 -19.54 8.59
C THR A 35 1.74 -18.43 7.81
N ASP A 36 0.48 -18.14 8.11
CA ASP A 36 -0.27 -17.08 7.46
C ASP A 36 0.19 -15.70 7.96
N ASP A 37 0.45 -15.59 9.26
CA ASP A 37 1.02 -14.39 9.87
C ASP A 37 2.43 -14.11 9.35
N GLU A 38 3.27 -15.16 9.21
CA GLU A 38 4.61 -15.02 8.64
C GLU A 38 4.56 -14.54 7.18
N TYR A 39 3.65 -15.08 6.37
CA TYR A 39 3.49 -14.65 4.98
C TYR A 39 3.04 -13.18 4.91
N LYS A 40 2.06 -12.79 5.74
CA LYS A 40 1.57 -11.41 5.83
C LYS A 40 2.68 -10.42 6.15
N VAL A 41 3.49 -10.73 7.17
CA VAL A 41 4.64 -9.91 7.59
C VAL A 41 5.73 -9.87 6.52
N THR A 42 6.12 -11.01 5.97
CA THR A 42 7.22 -11.08 5.00
C THR A 42 6.89 -10.39 3.69
N THR A 43 5.69 -10.56 3.14
CA THR A 43 5.27 -9.87 1.92
C THR A 43 5.12 -8.37 2.14
N TYR A 44 4.54 -7.94 3.26
CA TYR A 44 4.44 -6.51 3.57
C TYR A 44 5.83 -5.87 3.78
N LYS A 45 6.76 -6.57 4.44
CA LYS A 45 8.14 -6.10 4.59
C LYS A 45 8.82 -5.91 3.23
N LYS A 46 8.70 -6.88 2.33
CA LYS A 46 9.26 -6.77 0.96
C LYS A 46 8.67 -5.58 0.21
N PHE A 47 7.37 -5.33 0.36
CA PHE A 47 6.75 -4.13 -0.18
C PHE A 47 7.41 -2.85 0.38
N VAL A 48 7.53 -2.72 1.71
CA VAL A 48 8.10 -1.52 2.35
C VAL A 48 9.56 -1.30 1.93
N ASP A 49 10.38 -2.35 1.94
CA ASP A 49 11.80 -2.27 1.57
C ASP A 49 12.01 -1.81 0.13
N ASN A 50 11.06 -2.13 -0.78
CA ASN A 50 11.19 -1.84 -2.20
C ASN A 50 10.38 -0.61 -2.66
N ARG A 51 9.47 -0.08 -1.82
CA ARG A 51 8.51 0.96 -2.21
C ARG A 51 9.15 2.18 -2.87
N GLU A 52 10.29 2.59 -2.34
CA GLU A 52 11.04 3.77 -2.80
C GLU A 52 12.14 3.42 -3.81
N PRO A 53 13.07 2.48 -3.54
CA PRO A 53 14.16 2.21 -4.47
C PRO A 53 13.72 1.43 -5.72
N TYR A 54 12.71 0.56 -5.60
CA TYR A 54 12.29 -0.37 -6.65
C TYR A 54 10.76 -0.49 -6.71
N PRO A 55 10.04 0.59 -7.11
CA PRO A 55 8.58 0.65 -7.02
C PRO A 55 7.88 -0.45 -7.84
N ALA A 56 8.48 -0.93 -8.92
CA ALA A 56 7.94 -2.07 -9.68
C ALA A 56 7.94 -3.38 -8.86
N ILE A 57 8.98 -3.65 -8.07
CA ILE A 57 9.04 -4.83 -7.19
C ILE A 57 8.02 -4.67 -6.06
N ALA A 58 7.91 -3.46 -5.49
CA ALA A 58 6.90 -3.17 -4.47
C ALA A 58 5.48 -3.39 -5.00
N TYR A 59 5.20 -2.99 -6.24
CA TYR A 59 3.91 -3.24 -6.88
C TYR A 59 3.58 -4.73 -6.97
N GLU A 60 4.51 -5.57 -7.42
CA GLU A 60 4.29 -7.02 -7.48
C GLU A 60 4.03 -7.63 -6.09
N GLU A 61 4.76 -7.21 -5.07
CA GLU A 61 4.57 -7.70 -3.70
C GLU A 61 3.26 -7.17 -3.08
N ALA A 62 2.86 -5.94 -3.38
CA ALA A 62 1.56 -5.40 -3.00
C ALA A 62 0.40 -6.19 -3.63
N LYS A 63 0.51 -6.52 -4.93
CA LYS A 63 -0.49 -7.37 -5.63
C LYS A 63 -0.53 -8.77 -5.04
N ARG A 64 0.62 -9.35 -4.72
CA ARG A 64 0.74 -10.65 -4.06
C ARG A 64 0.05 -10.67 -2.69
N TYR A 65 0.27 -9.63 -1.88
CA TYR A 65 -0.42 -9.45 -0.61
C TYR A 65 -1.94 -9.34 -0.80
N MET A 66 -2.38 -8.49 -1.73
CA MET A 66 -3.80 -8.26 -2.00
C MET A 66 -4.51 -9.48 -2.59
N ALA A 67 -3.79 -10.36 -3.30
CA ALA A 67 -4.35 -11.61 -3.82
C ALA A 67 -4.77 -12.56 -2.68
N LYS A 68 -4.00 -12.58 -1.58
CA LYS A 68 -4.25 -13.47 -0.45
C LYS A 68 -5.15 -12.83 0.62
N TYR A 69 -4.88 -11.58 0.96
CA TYR A 69 -5.54 -10.88 2.07
C TYR A 69 -6.49 -9.77 1.62
N GLY A 70 -6.65 -9.48 0.32
CA GLY A 70 -7.39 -8.29 -0.13
C GLY A 70 -8.89 -8.28 0.19
N LYS A 71 -9.44 -9.40 0.66
CA LYS A 71 -10.81 -9.49 1.21
C LYS A 71 -10.90 -9.02 2.66
N GLU A 72 -9.78 -9.04 3.37
CA GLU A 72 -9.66 -8.47 4.72
C GLU A 72 -9.72 -6.95 4.60
N ASP A 73 -10.51 -6.33 5.46
CA ASP A 73 -10.55 -4.87 5.59
C ASP A 73 -9.65 -4.43 6.74
N ASP A 74 -8.34 -4.62 6.55
CA ASP A 74 -7.32 -4.25 7.52
C ASP A 74 -6.56 -2.98 7.09
N GLN A 75 -5.71 -2.47 7.98
CA GLN A 75 -4.93 -1.27 7.72
C GLN A 75 -4.00 -1.43 6.49
N TYR A 76 -3.41 -2.61 6.31
CA TYR A 76 -2.47 -2.88 5.23
C TYR A 76 -3.18 -3.00 3.88
N THR A 77 -4.32 -3.69 3.80
CA THR A 77 -5.08 -3.85 2.56
C THR A 77 -5.67 -2.54 2.08
N ARG A 78 -6.11 -1.66 3.00
CA ARG A 78 -6.53 -0.29 2.66
C ARG A 78 -5.37 0.51 2.08
N TYR A 79 -4.24 0.55 2.78
CA TYR A 79 -3.07 1.30 2.33
C TYR A 79 -2.52 0.77 0.99
N LEU A 80 -2.40 -0.55 0.84
CA LEU A 80 -1.91 -1.17 -0.40
C LEU A 80 -2.86 -0.92 -1.57
N ARG A 81 -4.18 -0.90 -1.34
CA ARG A 81 -5.16 -0.56 -2.39
C ARG A 81 -4.94 0.85 -2.93
N ASP A 82 -4.77 1.83 -2.04
CA ASP A 82 -4.54 3.22 -2.44
C ASP A 82 -3.18 3.38 -3.12
N TRP A 83 -2.15 2.73 -2.60
CA TRP A 83 -0.80 2.78 -3.18
C TRP A 83 -0.75 2.14 -4.58
N ILE A 84 -1.37 0.97 -4.76
CA ILE A 84 -1.47 0.28 -6.06
C ILE A 84 -2.15 1.19 -7.08
N LYS A 85 -3.26 1.83 -6.70
CA LYS A 85 -3.99 2.74 -7.58
C LYS A 85 -3.12 3.92 -8.02
N ALA A 86 -2.41 4.55 -7.08
CA ALA A 86 -1.51 5.65 -7.38
C ALA A 86 -0.38 5.24 -8.34
N TYR A 87 0.23 4.06 -8.10
CA TYR A 87 1.25 3.52 -8.99
C TYR A 87 0.73 3.28 -10.42
N GLU A 88 -0.46 2.70 -10.56
CA GLU A 88 -1.07 2.46 -11.88
C GLU A 88 -1.44 3.77 -12.60
N GLU A 89 -1.88 4.80 -11.87
CA GLU A 89 -2.15 6.13 -12.41
C GLU A 89 -0.89 6.81 -12.94
N ASP A 90 0.19 6.78 -12.16
CA ASP A 90 1.48 7.32 -12.58
C ASP A 90 2.05 6.59 -13.80
N ALA A 91 2.02 5.25 -13.77
CA ALA A 91 2.45 4.43 -14.90
C ALA A 91 1.66 4.72 -16.18
N ARG A 92 0.36 5.01 -16.08
CA ARG A 92 -0.45 5.46 -17.23
C ARG A 92 -0.05 6.85 -17.70
N ALA A 93 0.19 7.78 -16.79
CA ALA A 93 0.59 9.14 -17.13
C ALA A 93 1.93 9.16 -17.89
N VAL A 94 2.91 8.37 -17.45
CA VAL A 94 4.21 8.22 -18.13
C VAL A 94 4.03 7.69 -19.55
N ARG A 95 3.21 6.66 -19.75
CA ARG A 95 2.93 6.11 -21.09
C ARG A 95 2.28 7.14 -22.01
N LEU A 96 1.26 7.85 -21.50
CA LEU A 96 0.59 8.90 -22.28
C LEU A 96 1.52 10.04 -22.67
N ALA A 97 2.45 10.41 -21.77
CA ALA A 97 3.45 11.44 -22.05
C ALA A 97 4.44 10.97 -23.14
N ALA A 98 4.89 9.71 -23.09
CA ALA A 98 5.74 9.14 -24.12
C ALA A 98 5.04 9.10 -25.50
N GLU A 99 3.79 8.61 -25.55
CA GLU A 99 3.00 8.59 -26.79
C GLU A 99 2.79 9.99 -27.39
N ARG A 100 2.60 11.00 -26.53
CA ARG A 100 2.47 12.38 -26.97
C ARG A 100 3.77 12.89 -27.58
N ALA A 101 4.91 12.63 -26.93
CA ALA A 101 6.22 13.03 -27.43
C ALA A 101 6.55 12.37 -28.78
N ASP A 102 6.26 11.07 -28.93
CA ASP A 102 6.46 10.35 -30.19
C ASP A 102 5.62 10.94 -31.32
N ARG A 103 4.35 11.28 -31.02
CA ARG A 103 3.46 11.93 -31.99
C ARG A 103 3.97 13.31 -32.41
N GLU A 104 4.46 14.11 -31.46
CA GLU A 104 5.03 15.42 -31.74
C GLU A 104 6.27 15.29 -32.65
N GLN A 105 7.15 14.32 -32.39
CA GLN A 105 8.31 14.05 -33.25
C GLN A 105 7.91 13.65 -34.68
N GLN A 106 6.89 12.80 -34.83
CA GLN A 106 6.38 12.42 -36.16
C GLN A 106 5.83 13.63 -36.92
N LEU A 107 5.09 14.51 -36.24
CA LEU A 107 4.55 15.73 -36.86
C LEU A 107 5.68 16.66 -37.32
N LEU A 108 6.67 16.91 -36.47
CA LEU A 108 7.83 17.76 -36.79
C LEU A 108 8.66 17.19 -37.95
N GLY A 109 8.90 15.88 -37.97
CA GLY A 109 9.58 15.21 -39.09
C GLY A 109 8.81 15.33 -40.40
N SER A 110 7.48 15.18 -40.35
CA SER A 110 6.61 15.29 -41.53
C SER A 110 6.55 16.71 -42.10
N PHE A 111 6.63 17.74 -41.24
CA PHE A 111 6.67 19.15 -41.64
C PHE A 111 7.99 19.46 -42.36
N THR A 112 9.09 19.07 -41.72
CA THR A 112 10.45 19.21 -42.24
C THR A 112 10.59 18.61 -43.65
N GLN A 113 10.10 17.38 -43.87
CA GLN A 113 10.16 16.73 -45.19
C GLN A 113 9.33 17.46 -46.27
N LYS A 114 8.16 18.00 -45.92
CA LYS A 114 7.31 18.71 -46.88
C LYS A 114 7.91 20.04 -47.32
N ASP A 115 8.58 20.75 -46.43
CA ASP A 115 9.23 22.03 -46.77
C ASP A 115 10.43 21.81 -47.69
N TYR A 116 11.23 20.76 -47.48
CA TYR A 116 12.33 20.41 -48.38
C TYR A 116 11.88 19.87 -49.74
N ALA A 117 10.73 19.20 -49.83
CA ALA A 117 10.21 18.69 -51.10
C ALA A 117 9.57 19.77 -52.00
N LYS A 118 9.38 20.99 -51.47
CA LYS A 118 8.72 22.11 -52.18
C LYS A 118 9.69 23.24 -52.58
N ALA A 119 10.95 23.17 -52.14
CA ALA A 119 12.04 24.07 -52.51
C ALA A 119 12.81 23.51 -53.71
#